data_AF-A0A7C5DZ10-F1
#
_entry.id   AF-A0A7C5DZ10-F1
#
_cell.length_a   1.000
_cell.length_b   1.000
_cell.length_c   1.000
_cell.angle_alpha   90.00
_cell.angle_beta   90.00
_cell.angle_gamma   90.00
#
_symmetry.space_group_name_H-M   'P 1'
#
loop_
_entity.id
_entity.type
_entity.pdbx_description
1 polymer ?
#
loop_
_entity_poly.entity_id
_entity_poly.type
_entity_poly.pdbx_seq_one_letter_code
_entity_poly.pdbx_strand_id
1 'polypeptide(L)'
;MIIITADTLRADHLSTYGYEYQTSPNIDAFAEKSLLFEFAYCPVPKTSASYASFMTGLHPFVHKTRPIPLISVLKRIRQLFF
;
A
#
# COMPACT_ATOMS: atom_id res chain seq x y z
N MET A 1 8.14 16.37 9.01
CA MET A 1 7.97 15.40 7.91
C MET A 1 6.48 15.10 7.80
N ILE A 2 5.91 15.16 6.59
CA ILE A 2 4.52 14.81 6.34
C ILE A 2 4.52 13.62 5.38
N ILE A 3 3.74 12.60 5.70
CA ILE A 3 3.53 11.44 4.83
C ILE A 3 2.06 11.45 4.43
N ILE A 4 1.81 11.45 3.12
CA ILE A 4 0.47 11.35 2.55
C ILE A 4 0.38 10.02 1.81
N THR A 5 -0.65 9.25 2.11
CA THR A 5 -0.92 7.96 1.49
C THR A 5 -2.38 7.90 1.07
N ALA A 6 -2.68 7.19 -0.01
CA ALA A 6 -4.05 6.94 -0.46
C ALA A 6 -4.31 5.43 -0.46
N ASP A 7 -5.48 5.00 0.04
CA ASP A 7 -5.87 3.59 0.01
C ASP A 7 -6.38 3.21 -1.38
N THR A 8 -5.99 2.04 -1.86
CA THR A 8 -6.42 1.47 -3.16
C THR A 8 -6.12 2.30 -4.42
N LEU A 9 -5.33 3.37 -4.32
CA LEU A 9 -5.00 4.23 -5.46
C LEU A 9 -4.13 3.49 -6.48
N ARG A 10 -4.54 3.51 -7.76
CA ARG A 10 -3.73 3.00 -8.87
C ARG A 10 -2.89 4.12 -9.48
N ALA A 11 -1.63 3.81 -9.77
CA ALA A 11 -0.74 4.77 -10.43
C ALA A 11 -1.26 5.18 -11.82
N ASP A 12 -1.78 4.22 -12.60
CA ASP A 12 -2.31 4.45 -13.95
C ASP A 12 -3.61 5.27 -14.02
N HIS A 13 -4.15 5.72 -12.88
CA HIS A 13 -5.31 6.62 -12.79
C HIS A 13 -4.94 8.03 -12.33
N LEU A 14 -3.64 8.34 -12.26
CA LEU A 14 -3.12 9.67 -11.99
C LEU A 14 -2.60 10.29 -13.29
N SER A 15 -2.95 11.53 -13.57
CA SER A 15 -2.51 12.24 -14.78
C SER A 15 -0.99 12.39 -14.85
N THR A 16 -0.31 12.57 -13.73
CA THR A 16 1.18 12.58 -13.66
C THR A 16 1.84 11.28 -14.15
N TYR A 17 1.13 10.15 -14.16
CA TYR A 17 1.59 8.86 -14.67
C TYR A 17 1.01 8.51 -16.06
N GLY A 18 0.40 9.48 -16.75
CA GLY A 18 -0.08 9.33 -18.13
C GLY A 18 -1.55 8.95 -18.28
N TYR A 19 -2.39 9.12 -17.25
CA TYR A 19 -3.83 8.92 -17.38
C TYR A 19 -4.47 10.00 -18.28
N GLU A 20 -5.42 9.60 -19.15
CA GLU A 20 -6.02 10.49 -20.17
C GLU A 20 -6.82 11.66 -19.59
N TYR A 21 -7.37 11.48 -18.39
CA TYR A 21 -8.15 12.50 -17.69
C TYR A 21 -7.32 13.18 -16.59
N GLN A 22 -7.53 14.49 -16.41
CA GLN A 22 -6.89 15.27 -15.35
C GLN A 22 -7.55 15.00 -13.98
N THR A 23 -7.26 13.82 -13.40
CA THR A 23 -7.83 13.36 -12.13
C THR A 23 -7.08 13.88 -10.91
N SER A 24 -5.84 14.34 -11.07
CA SER A 24 -4.96 14.67 -9.95
C SER A 24 -4.23 16.02 -10.05
N PRO A 25 -4.90 17.14 -10.39
CA PRO A 25 -4.25 18.42 -10.69
C PRO A 25 -3.30 18.93 -9.60
N ASN A 26 -3.65 18.74 -8.32
CA ASN A 26 -2.78 19.17 -7.21
C ASN A 26 -1.55 18.27 -7.04
N ILE A 27 -1.65 16.97 -7.38
CA ILE A 27 -0.51 16.05 -7.37
C ILE A 27 0.38 16.36 -8.56
N ASP A 28 -0.18 16.65 -9.73
CA ASP A 28 0.55 17.01 -10.93
C ASP A 28 1.42 18.26 -10.70
N ALA A 29 0.82 19.34 -10.17
CA ALA A 29 1.54 20.56 -9.82
C ALA A 29 2.61 20.37 -8.72
N PHE A 30 2.46 19.34 -7.88
CA PHE A 30 3.49 18.97 -6.91
C PHE A 30 4.62 18.16 -7.56
N ALA A 31 4.29 17.26 -8.48
CA ALA A 31 5.25 16.42 -9.19
C ALA A 31 6.21 17.25 -10.08
N GLU A 32 5.74 18.32 -10.72
CA GLU A 32 6.57 19.21 -11.57
C GLU A 32 7.81 19.80 -10.87
N LYS A 33 7.77 19.90 -9.54
CA LYS A 33 8.84 20.45 -8.69
C LYS A 33 9.45 19.43 -7.73
N SER A 34 9.19 18.14 -7.97
CA SER A 34 9.57 17.03 -7.09
C SER A 34 10.29 15.92 -7.87
N LEU A 35 10.83 14.94 -7.15
CA LEU A 35 11.25 13.68 -7.75
C LEU A 35 10.05 12.73 -7.81
N LEU A 36 9.78 12.22 -9.02
CA LEU A 36 8.74 11.21 -9.27
C LEU A 36 9.41 9.85 -9.49
N PHE A 37 8.85 8.80 -8.87
CA PHE A 37 9.33 7.43 -9.05
C PHE A 37 8.37 6.68 -9.97
N GLU A 38 8.84 6.28 -11.16
CA GLU A 38 8.04 5.48 -12.10
C GLU A 38 7.77 4.06 -11.58
N PHE A 39 8.71 3.52 -10.78
CA PHE A 39 8.67 2.15 -10.26
C PHE A 39 8.70 2.14 -8.73
N ALA A 40 7.52 2.19 -8.11
CA ALA A 40 7.34 2.12 -6.66
C ALA A 40 6.39 0.96 -6.29
N TYR A 41 6.95 -0.18 -5.86
CA TYR A 41 6.18 -1.38 -5.55
C TYR A 41 5.92 -1.54 -4.05
N CYS A 42 4.70 -1.94 -3.70
CA CYS A 42 4.40 -2.35 -2.32
C CYS A 42 4.93 -3.78 -2.03
N PRO A 43 5.36 -4.09 -0.79
CA PRO A 43 5.83 -5.43 -0.45
C PRO A 43 4.74 -6.52 -0.54
N VAL A 44 3.46 -6.14 -0.40
CA VAL A 44 2.32 -7.06 -0.41
C VAL A 44 1.01 -6.32 -0.72
N PRO A 45 0.10 -6.88 -1.53
CA PRO A 45 -1.18 -6.26 -1.89
C PRO A 45 -2.25 -6.46 -0.79
N LYS A 46 -1.94 -6.07 0.45
CA LYS A 46 -2.87 -6.05 1.60
C LYS A 46 -2.61 -4.80 2.45
N THR A 47 -3.65 -3.99 2.67
CA THR A 47 -3.56 -2.68 3.34
C THR A 47 -2.79 -2.75 4.65
N SER A 48 -3.21 -3.59 5.61
CA SER A 48 -2.56 -3.69 6.92
C SER A 48 -1.08 -4.08 6.84
N ALA A 49 -0.77 -5.08 6.02
CA ALA A 49 0.58 -5.62 5.88
C ALA A 49 1.54 -4.66 5.13
N SER A 50 1.01 -3.97 4.11
CA SER A 50 1.74 -2.96 3.34
C SER A 50 2.06 -1.74 4.21
N TYR A 51 1.07 -1.21 4.95
CA TYR A 51 1.27 -0.09 5.87
C TYR A 51 2.23 -0.44 7.01
N ALA A 52 2.13 -1.64 7.59
CA ALA A 52 3.08 -2.09 8.61
C ALA A 52 4.51 -2.13 8.04
N SER A 53 4.70 -2.58 6.80
CA SER A 53 6.01 -2.57 6.13
C SER A 53 6.52 -1.16 5.89
N PHE A 54 5.64 -0.28 5.40
CA PHE A 54 5.95 1.13 5.15
C PHE A 54 6.39 1.87 6.42
N MET A 55 5.72 1.63 7.56
CA MET A 55 6.04 2.30 8.83
C MET A 55 7.27 1.71 9.54
N THR A 56 7.53 0.41 9.37
CA THR A 56 8.64 -0.27 10.08
C THR A 56 9.92 -0.39 9.25
N GLY A 57 9.85 -0.23 7.93
CA GLY A 57 10.95 -0.55 7.02
C GLY A 57 11.27 -2.05 6.92
N LEU A 58 10.41 -2.92 7.47
CA LEU A 58 10.62 -4.37 7.51
C LEU A 58 9.68 -5.10 6.55
N HIS A 59 10.13 -6.25 6.04
CA HIS A 59 9.30 -7.11 5.19
C HIS A 59 8.15 -7.76 6.01
N PRO A 60 6.97 -8.05 5.42
CA PRO A 60 5.84 -8.70 6.11
C PRO A 60 6.12 -9.98 6.88
N PHE A 61 7.09 -10.76 6.43
CA PHE A 61 7.53 -11.97 7.13
C PHE A 61 8.28 -11.66 8.44
N VAL A 62 8.91 -10.50 8.54
CA VAL A 62 9.70 -10.08 9.72
C VAL A 62 8.78 -9.44 10.78
N HIS A 63 7.91 -8.49 10.39
CA HIS A 63 6.96 -7.85 11.34
C HIS A 63 5.68 -8.66 11.56
N LYS A 64 5.56 -9.83 10.93
CA LYS A 64 4.51 -10.84 11.16
C LYS A 64 3.08 -10.41 10.81
N THR A 65 2.85 -9.26 10.18
CA THR A 65 1.51 -8.89 9.65
C THR A 65 1.26 -9.44 8.25
N ARG A 66 1.94 -10.53 7.88
CA ARG A 66 1.72 -11.24 6.61
C ARG A 66 0.28 -11.75 6.49
N PRO A 67 -0.24 -11.87 5.25
CA PRO A 67 -1.48 -12.60 5.01
C PRO A 67 -1.33 -14.03 5.53
N ILE A 68 -2.27 -14.48 6.35
CA ILE A 68 -2.34 -15.86 6.83
C ILE A 68 -3.36 -16.66 5.98
N PRO A 69 -3.08 -17.94 5.69
CA PRO A 69 -4.04 -18.80 5.01
C PRO A 69 -5.37 -18.87 5.76
N LEU A 70 -6.49 -19.00 5.02
CA LEU A 70 -7.82 -19.14 5.63
C LEU A 70 -7.89 -20.30 6.63
N ILE A 71 -7.19 -21.41 6.35
CA ILE A 71 -7.06 -22.56 7.27
C ILE A 71 -6.47 -22.14 8.63
N SER A 72 -5.49 -21.23 8.65
CA SER A 72 -4.89 -20.73 9.88
C SER A 72 -5.88 -19.86 10.66
N VAL A 73 -6.69 -19.06 9.97
CA VAL A 73 -7.77 -18.27 10.58
C VAL A 73 -8.81 -19.20 11.21
N LEU A 74 -9.28 -20.20 10.46
CA LEU A 74 -10.28 -21.16 10.92
C LEU A 74 -9.81 -21.96 12.14
N LYS A 75 -8.53 -22.38 12.16
CA LYS A 75 -7.93 -23.04 13.34
C LYS A 75 -7.95 -22.13 14.57
N ARG A 76 -7.64 -20.84 14.40
CA ARG A 76 -7.61 -19.85 15.48
C ARG A 76 -9.01 -19.55 16.01
N ILE A 77 -10.01 -19.46 15.13
CA ILE A 77 -11.42 -19.33 15.51
C ILE A 77 -11.86 -20.58 16.28
N ARG A 78 -11.52 -21.79 15.82
CA ARG A 78 -11.89 -23.03 16.53
C ARG A 78 -11.28 -23.11 17.93
N GLN A 79 -10.08 -22.59 18.15
CA GLN A 79 -9.43 -22.50 19.47
C GLN A 79 -10.03 -21.44 20.41
N LEU A 80 -10.90 -20.55 19.92
CA LEU A 80 -11.56 -19.53 20.74
C LEU A 80 -12.96 -19.98 21.22
N PHE A 81 -13.51 -21.02 20.59
CA PHE A 81 -14.83 -21.58 20.90
C PHE A 81 -14.77 -22.97 21.56
N PHE A 82 -13.57 -23.43 21.93
CA PHE A 82 -13.27 -24.60 22.76
C PHE A 82 -12.04 -24.30 23.62
#